data_AF-A0A518ID72-F1
#
_entry.id   AF-A0A518ID72-F1
#
_cell.length_a   1.000
_cell.length_b   1.000
_cell.length_c   1.000
_cell.angle_alpha   90.00
_cell.angle_beta   90.00
_cell.angle_gamma   90.00
#
_symmetry.space_group_name_H-M   'P 1'
#
loop_
_entity.id
_entity.type
_entity.pdbx_description
1 polymer ?
#
loop_
_entity_poly.entity_id
_entity_poly.type
_entity_poly.pdbx_seq_one_letter_code
_entity_poly.pdbx_strand_id
1 'polypeptide(L)'
;MNKIVCYTLGMIAFTVTAAQAQGPAFDLGQGVYLSQTTAAPPATAIAPEPMPELPPQPYSHHAASPAIPLFDCVKYKRPRNIAPCSNPKLVTIVDPCAPKHSCCEPGCVAVEICAPACACECVRCSKDGHRKVFDYGKYSVVVESRRGKVTVTYRS
;
A
#
# COMPACT_ATOMS: atom_id res chain seq x y z
N MET A 1 28.92 33.52 -1.25
CA MET A 1 29.63 32.89 -2.38
C MET A 1 29.05 31.50 -2.57
N ASN A 2 28.24 31.35 -3.62
CA ASN A 2 27.52 30.13 -3.98
C ASN A 2 28.49 29.14 -4.62
N LYS A 3 28.47 27.88 -4.20
CA LYS A 3 29.10 26.78 -4.95
C LYS A 3 28.02 25.80 -5.36
N ILE A 4 27.51 26.02 -6.57
CA ILE A 4 26.68 25.07 -7.32
C ILE A 4 27.65 24.02 -7.86
N VAL A 5 27.53 22.78 -7.37
CA VAL A 5 28.27 21.64 -7.90
C VAL A 5 27.34 20.94 -8.90
N CYS A 6 27.52 21.27 -10.17
CA CYS A 6 26.95 20.56 -11.31
C CYS A 6 27.66 19.21 -11.46
N TYR A 7 27.01 18.11 -11.10
CA TYR A 7 27.42 16.79 -11.55
C TYR A 7 26.76 16.49 -12.89
N THR A 8 27.55 16.56 -13.95
CA THR A 8 27.22 16.03 -15.28
C THR A 8 27.21 14.51 -15.21
N LEU A 9 26.03 13.90 -15.08
CA LEU A 9 25.84 12.48 -15.33
C LEU A 9 25.42 12.29 -16.78
N GLY A 10 26.23 11.50 -17.47
CA GLY A 10 26.20 11.27 -18.92
C GLY A 10 24.85 10.79 -19.43
N MET A 11 24.53 11.28 -20.63
CA MET A 11 23.48 10.75 -21.50
C MET A 11 23.81 9.29 -21.83
N ILE A 12 23.12 8.35 -21.19
CA ILE A 12 23.07 6.96 -21.64
C ILE A 12 21.89 6.86 -22.59
N ALA A 13 22.17 6.75 -23.89
CA ALA A 13 21.20 6.50 -24.93
C ALA A 13 20.64 5.07 -24.76
N PHE A 14 19.38 4.97 -24.35
CA PHE A 14 18.65 3.70 -24.38
C PHE A 14 18.09 3.48 -25.79
N THR A 15 18.77 2.65 -26.58
CA THR A 15 18.19 2.06 -27.79
C THR A 15 17.13 1.04 -27.37
N VAL A 16 15.86 1.34 -27.64
CA VAL A 16 14.75 0.42 -27.42
C VAL A 16 14.73 -0.58 -28.58
N THR A 17 15.21 -1.79 -28.33
CA THR A 17 15.04 -2.92 -29.25
C THR A 17 13.63 -3.50 -29.05
N ALA A 18 12.74 -3.28 -30.00
CA ALA A 18 11.44 -3.94 -30.04
C ALA A 18 11.61 -5.40 -30.45
N ALA A 19 11.62 -6.31 -29.47
CA ALA A 19 11.47 -7.74 -29.71
C ALA A 19 9.97 -8.05 -29.85
N GLN A 20 9.53 -8.33 -31.08
CA GLN A 20 8.19 -8.83 -31.35
C GLN A 20 8.09 -10.28 -30.89
N ALA A 21 7.39 -10.52 -29.77
CA ALA A 21 6.92 -11.85 -29.42
C ALA A 21 5.65 -12.13 -30.24
N GLN A 22 5.75 -13.07 -31.18
CA GLN A 22 4.62 -13.65 -31.88
C GLN A 22 3.82 -14.51 -30.88
N GLY A 23 2.75 -13.94 -30.32
CA GLY A 23 1.68 -14.72 -29.71
C GLY A 23 0.80 -15.35 -30.79
N PRO A 24 0.19 -16.52 -30.54
CA PRO A 24 -0.76 -17.10 -31.47
C PRO A 24 -1.97 -16.17 -31.65
N ALA A 25 -2.35 -15.95 -32.90
CA ALA A 25 -3.53 -15.21 -33.29
C ALA A 25 -4.79 -15.89 -32.71
N PHE A 26 -5.54 -15.17 -31.90
CA PHE A 26 -6.92 -15.54 -31.59
C PHE A 26 -7.80 -15.03 -32.72
N ASP A 27 -8.32 -15.97 -33.50
CA ASP A 27 -9.25 -15.74 -34.60
C ASP A 27 -10.59 -15.26 -34.01
N LEU A 28 -10.87 -13.97 -34.15
CA LEU A 28 -12.17 -13.36 -33.86
C LEU A 28 -13.10 -13.61 -35.05
N GLY A 29 -13.41 -14.89 -35.25
CA GLY A 29 -14.35 -15.40 -36.22
C GLY A 29 -15.71 -15.68 -35.57
N GLN A 30 -16.68 -14.83 -35.91
CA GLN A 30 -18.10 -15.17 -36.08
C GLN A 30 -18.97 -15.39 -34.83
N GLY A 31 -20.04 -14.58 -34.78
CA GLY A 31 -21.37 -15.12 -34.54
C GLY A 31 -22.02 -14.77 -33.20
N VAL A 32 -22.80 -13.69 -33.21
CA VAL A 32 -23.92 -13.51 -32.29
C VAL A 32 -24.89 -14.68 -32.50
N TYR A 33 -24.98 -15.62 -31.55
CA TYR A 33 -26.03 -16.63 -31.56
C TYR A 33 -27.11 -16.29 -30.53
N LEU A 34 -28.30 -16.09 -31.07
CA LEU A 34 -29.57 -15.89 -30.38
C LEU A 34 -29.87 -17.07 -29.44
N SER A 35 -30.42 -16.71 -28.29
CA SER A 35 -30.95 -17.60 -27.24
C SER A 35 -31.79 -18.75 -27.79
N GLN A 36 -31.36 -19.99 -27.56
CA GLN A 36 -32.24 -21.16 -27.58
C GLN A 36 -32.45 -21.65 -26.16
N THR A 37 -33.64 -21.39 -25.62
CA THR A 37 -34.14 -22.06 -24.41
C THR A 37 -34.53 -23.49 -24.79
N THR A 38 -33.60 -24.43 -24.60
CA THR A 38 -33.91 -25.86 -24.59
C THR A 38 -34.60 -26.20 -23.27
N ALA A 39 -35.79 -26.78 -23.36
CA ALA A 39 -36.56 -27.26 -22.23
C ALA A 39 -35.74 -28.24 -21.37
N ALA A 40 -35.77 -28.05 -20.05
CA ALA A 40 -35.08 -28.90 -19.09
C ALA A 40 -35.65 -30.33 -19.10
N PRO A 41 -34.80 -31.39 -19.06
CA PRO A 41 -35.25 -32.74 -18.78
C PRO A 41 -35.81 -32.83 -17.33
N PRO A 42 -36.73 -33.77 -17.04
CA PRO A 42 -37.28 -33.93 -15.70
C PRO A 42 -36.15 -34.24 -14.71
N ALA A 43 -36.04 -33.40 -13.69
CA ALA A 43 -35.06 -33.56 -12.63
C ALA A 43 -35.35 -34.85 -11.84
N THR A 44 -34.51 -35.86 -12.02
CA THR A 44 -34.38 -36.93 -11.02
C THR A 44 -33.85 -36.28 -9.75
N ALA A 45 -34.69 -36.21 -8.72
CA ALA A 45 -34.32 -35.73 -7.39
C ALA A 45 -33.35 -36.73 -6.74
N ILE A 46 -32.06 -36.59 -7.03
CA ILE A 46 -31.01 -37.22 -6.24
C ILE A 46 -30.88 -36.34 -4.99
N ALA A 47 -31.25 -36.88 -3.83
CA ALA A 47 -31.05 -36.22 -2.55
C ALA A 47 -29.54 -35.96 -2.36
N PRO A 48 -29.12 -34.75 -1.94
CA PRO A 48 -27.71 -34.48 -1.68
C PRO A 48 -27.24 -35.36 -0.52
N GLU A 49 -26.15 -36.12 -0.74
CA GLU A 49 -25.49 -36.82 0.36
C GLU A 49 -25.00 -35.82 1.40
N PRO A 50 -25.19 -36.10 2.71
CA PRO A 50 -24.69 -35.24 3.77
C PRO A 50 -23.16 -35.17 3.69
N MET A 51 -22.63 -33.96 3.58
CA MET A 51 -21.20 -33.71 3.61
C MET A 51 -20.59 -34.30 4.89
N PRO A 52 -19.50 -35.08 4.81
CA PRO A 52 -18.80 -35.57 5.99
C PRO A 52 -18.39 -34.39 6.88
N GLU A 53 -18.83 -34.41 8.12
CA GLU A 53 -18.46 -33.42 9.13
C GLU A 53 -16.98 -33.61 9.47
N LEU A 54 -16.13 -32.73 8.96
CA LEU A 54 -14.71 -32.69 9.34
C LEU A 54 -14.63 -32.28 10.82
N PRO A 55 -13.88 -33.02 11.67
CA PRO A 55 -13.67 -32.59 13.05
C PRO A 55 -13.03 -31.20 13.04
N PRO A 56 -13.42 -30.31 13.97
CA PRO A 56 -12.84 -28.98 14.06
C PRO A 56 -11.32 -29.15 14.19
N GLN A 57 -10.60 -28.68 13.17
CA GLN A 57 -9.16 -28.53 13.26
C GLN A 57 -8.90 -27.69 14.52
N PRO A 58 -8.07 -28.15 15.47
CA PRO A 58 -7.71 -27.32 16.60
C PRO A 58 -7.14 -26.03 16.03
N TYR A 59 -7.84 -24.91 16.25
CA TYR A 59 -7.29 -23.60 15.92
C TYR A 59 -5.97 -23.51 16.66
N SER A 60 -4.87 -23.62 15.94
CA SER A 60 -3.59 -23.19 16.47
C SER A 60 -3.82 -21.76 16.93
N HIS A 61 -3.52 -21.49 18.19
CA HIS A 61 -3.63 -20.16 18.74
C HIS A 61 -2.71 -19.26 17.91
N HIS A 62 -3.26 -18.60 16.89
CA HIS A 62 -2.60 -17.47 16.26
C HIS A 62 -2.43 -16.46 17.38
N ALA A 63 -1.22 -16.39 17.93
CA ALA A 63 -0.88 -15.42 18.95
C ALA A 63 -1.30 -14.05 18.43
N ALA A 64 -2.20 -13.40 19.16
CA ALA A 64 -2.68 -12.07 18.79
C ALA A 64 -1.45 -11.18 18.61
N SER A 65 -1.30 -10.59 17.41
CA SER A 65 -0.19 -9.68 17.17
C SER A 65 -0.26 -8.51 18.16
N PRO A 66 0.86 -8.06 18.72
CA PRO A 66 0.86 -6.96 19.68
C PRO A 66 0.25 -5.71 19.04
N ALA A 67 -0.63 -5.03 19.78
CA ALA A 67 -1.24 -3.80 19.33
C ALA A 67 -0.17 -2.71 19.16
N ILE A 68 -0.14 -2.05 17.99
CA ILE A 68 0.77 -0.93 17.73
C ILE A 68 0.21 0.31 18.44
N PRO A 69 0.95 0.93 19.37
CA PRO A 69 0.45 2.08 20.12
C PRO A 69 0.36 3.33 19.22
N LEU A 70 -0.68 4.14 19.44
CA LEU A 70 -0.77 5.48 18.88
C LEU A 70 0.23 6.40 19.58
N PHE A 71 0.98 7.18 18.82
CA PHE A 71 2.00 8.07 19.35
C PHE A 71 1.46 9.48 19.58
N ASP A 72 1.59 10.00 20.79
CA ASP A 72 1.01 11.30 21.16
C ASP A 72 1.90 12.50 20.80
N CYS A 73 3.23 12.33 20.79
CA CYS A 73 4.19 13.42 20.60
C CYS A 73 4.38 13.81 19.12
N VAL A 74 3.28 14.21 18.46
CA VAL A 74 3.23 14.54 17.03
C VAL A 74 3.18 16.05 16.81
N LYS A 75 4.04 16.55 15.91
CA LYS A 75 4.05 17.95 15.46
C LYS A 75 3.59 18.04 14.01
N TYR A 76 2.45 18.69 13.78
CA TYR A 76 1.93 18.97 12.45
C TYR A 76 2.50 20.28 11.88
N LYS A 77 2.96 20.24 10.64
CA LYS A 77 3.51 21.37 9.89
C LYS A 77 2.71 21.60 8.61
N ARG A 78 2.47 22.87 8.30
CA ARG A 78 1.73 23.33 7.11
C ARG A 78 0.31 22.73 6.99
N PRO A 79 -0.52 22.75 8.04
CA PRO A 79 -1.88 22.20 7.98
C PRO A 79 -2.76 22.84 6.89
N ARG A 80 -2.46 24.08 6.48
CA ARG A 80 -3.10 24.74 5.33
C ARG A 80 -2.92 24.03 3.98
N ASN A 81 -2.02 23.05 3.88
CA ASN A 81 -1.77 22.25 2.68
C ASN A 81 -2.45 20.87 2.74
N ILE A 82 -3.26 20.59 3.77
CA ILE A 82 -4.07 19.38 3.82
C ILE A 82 -5.01 19.39 2.60
N ALA A 83 -5.10 18.25 1.90
CA ALA A 83 -5.96 18.15 0.73
C ALA A 83 -7.43 18.34 1.12
N PRO A 84 -8.25 18.99 0.27
CA PRO A 84 -9.68 19.10 0.51
C PRO A 84 -10.31 17.71 0.71
N CYS A 85 -11.25 17.60 1.65
CA CYS A 85 -11.96 16.35 1.95
C CYS A 85 -11.04 15.18 2.36
N SER A 86 -9.91 15.48 3.02
CA SER A 86 -9.05 14.45 3.61
C SER A 86 -9.69 13.81 4.84
N ASN A 87 -9.55 12.50 4.97
CA ASN A 87 -9.97 11.75 6.15
C ASN A 87 -8.76 11.33 6.99
N PRO A 88 -8.92 11.19 8.32
CA PRO A 88 -7.90 10.61 9.19
C PRO A 88 -7.52 9.19 8.74
N LYS A 89 -6.22 8.91 8.75
CA LYS A 89 -5.63 7.62 8.42
C LYS A 89 -4.47 7.35 9.36
N LEU A 90 -4.45 6.16 9.95
CA LEU A 90 -3.33 5.71 10.79
C LEU A 90 -2.21 5.16 9.92
N VAL A 91 -0.99 5.61 10.17
CA VAL A 91 0.23 5.15 9.50
C VAL A 91 1.28 4.78 10.52
N THR A 92 2.09 3.78 10.23
CA THR A 92 3.17 3.34 11.13
C THR A 92 4.47 4.05 10.81
N ILE A 93 5.27 4.35 11.82
CA ILE A 93 6.66 4.80 11.66
C ILE A 93 7.54 4.24 12.77
N VAL A 94 8.85 4.18 12.53
CA VAL A 94 9.83 3.78 13.55
C VAL A 94 9.65 4.63 14.81
N ASP A 95 9.60 3.98 15.97
CA ASP A 95 9.45 4.62 17.27
C ASP A 95 10.58 5.66 17.46
N PRO A 96 10.24 6.96 17.60
CA PRO A 96 11.24 8.01 17.80
C PRO A 96 11.96 7.91 19.15
N CYS A 97 11.43 7.12 20.09
CA CYS A 97 12.01 6.84 21.40
C CYS A 97 12.88 5.58 21.42
N ALA A 98 12.89 4.79 20.33
CA ALA A 98 13.72 3.60 20.26
C ALA A 98 15.22 3.95 20.36
N PRO A 99 16.01 3.14 21.07
CA PRO A 99 17.45 3.32 21.14
C PRO A 99 18.06 3.16 19.74
N LYS A 100 18.95 4.09 19.35
CA LYS A 100 19.63 4.04 18.03
C LYS A 100 20.57 2.85 17.87
N HIS A 101 21.00 2.27 18.98
CA HIS A 101 21.96 1.18 19.04
C HIS A 101 21.37 0.05 19.89
N SER A 102 20.28 -0.56 19.41
CA SER A 102 19.83 -1.86 19.90
C SER A 102 20.30 -2.97 18.97
N CYS A 103 20.54 -4.15 19.53
CA CYS A 103 20.73 -5.37 18.75
C CYS A 103 19.43 -5.81 18.05
N CYS A 104 18.28 -5.35 18.53
CA CYS A 104 16.96 -5.64 17.98
C CYS A 104 16.52 -4.57 16.97
N GLU A 105 15.66 -4.96 16.03
CA GLU A 105 14.97 -4.02 15.15
C GLU A 105 14.14 -3.03 15.98
N PRO A 106 14.14 -1.75 15.62
CA PRO A 106 13.41 -0.75 16.37
C PRO A 106 11.90 -0.96 16.21
N GLY A 107 11.16 -0.80 17.31
CA GLY A 107 9.71 -0.87 17.30
C GLY A 107 9.08 0.18 16.38
N CYS A 108 7.80 -0.02 16.08
CA CYS A 108 7.00 0.96 15.33
C CYS A 108 5.87 1.51 16.20
N VAL A 109 5.51 2.76 15.93
CA VAL A 109 4.35 3.44 16.52
C VAL A 109 3.40 3.89 15.42
N ALA A 110 2.11 3.98 15.73
CA ALA A 110 1.10 4.51 14.83
C ALA A 110 0.97 6.03 14.99
N VAL A 111 0.67 6.72 13.91
CA VAL A 111 0.50 8.18 13.85
C VAL A 111 -0.69 8.46 12.94
N GLU A 112 -1.55 9.39 13.34
CA GLU A 112 -2.68 9.82 12.52
C GLU A 112 -2.27 10.93 11.54
N ILE A 113 -2.61 10.75 10.27
CA ILE A 113 -2.45 11.74 9.20
C ILE A 113 -3.76 11.94 8.45
N CYS A 114 -4.04 13.15 7.98
CA CYS A 114 -5.09 13.38 7.00
C CYS A 114 -4.64 12.98 5.58
N ALA A 115 -5.38 12.09 4.92
CA ALA A 115 -5.11 11.63 3.56
C ALA A 115 -6.37 11.75 2.67
N PRO A 116 -6.23 12.04 1.36
CA PRO A 116 -7.36 12.02 0.43
C PRO A 116 -7.91 10.60 0.25
N ALA A 117 -9.23 10.43 0.30
CA ALA A 117 -9.87 9.12 0.21
C ALA A 117 -9.78 8.47 -1.20
N CYS A 118 -9.79 9.28 -2.25
CA CYS A 118 -9.90 8.79 -3.64
C CYS A 118 -8.56 8.75 -4.39
N ALA A 119 -7.43 9.01 -3.71
CA ALA A 119 -6.13 9.06 -4.35
C ALA A 119 -5.31 7.79 -4.08
N CYS A 120 -4.70 7.23 -5.13
CA CYS A 120 -3.69 6.19 -4.97
C CYS A 120 -2.46 6.77 -4.31
N GLU A 121 -1.96 6.10 -3.27
CA GLU A 121 -0.75 6.54 -2.57
C GLU A 121 0.49 5.78 -3.02
N CYS A 122 1.53 6.52 -3.34
CA CYS A 122 2.88 5.99 -3.52
C CYS A 122 3.66 6.22 -2.22
N VAL A 123 3.93 5.15 -1.47
CA VAL A 123 4.67 5.23 -0.21
C VAL A 123 6.16 5.01 -0.44
N ARG A 124 6.98 5.98 -0.05
CA ARG A 124 8.44 5.89 -0.07
C ARG A 124 9.00 5.93 1.35
N CYS A 125 9.72 4.90 1.74
CA CYS A 125 10.42 4.83 3.02
C CYS A 125 11.90 5.19 2.84
N SER A 126 12.47 5.89 3.81
CA SER A 126 13.93 5.96 3.95
C SER A 126 14.48 4.58 4.32
N LYS A 127 15.74 4.32 3.98
CA LYS A 127 16.45 3.08 4.31
C LYS A 127 16.35 2.73 5.80
N ASP A 128 16.41 3.75 6.67
CA ASP A 128 16.39 3.57 8.12
C ASP A 128 14.95 3.58 8.70
N GLY A 129 13.92 3.72 7.86
CA GLY A 129 12.52 3.75 8.29
C GLY A 129 12.07 5.02 9.05
N HIS A 130 12.99 5.90 9.44
CA HIS A 130 12.70 7.14 10.16
C HIS A 130 11.94 8.20 9.35
N ARG A 131 11.80 8.03 8.04
CA ARG A 131 11.04 8.93 7.18
C ARG A 131 10.16 8.14 6.22
N LYS A 132 8.88 8.46 6.19
CA LYS A 132 7.92 7.96 5.19
C LYS A 132 7.29 9.12 4.44
N VAL A 133 7.19 8.99 3.13
CA VAL A 133 6.54 9.96 2.25
C VAL A 133 5.34 9.28 1.61
N PHE A 134 4.15 9.81 1.86
CA PHE A 134 2.90 9.40 1.25
C PHE A 134 2.60 10.39 0.13
N ASP A 135 2.73 9.94 -1.11
CA ASP A 135 2.58 10.77 -2.31
C ASP A 135 1.22 10.45 -2.97
N TYR A 136 0.33 11.43 -3.02
CA TYR A 136 -1.02 11.36 -3.60
C TYR A 136 -1.09 12.13 -4.93
N GLY A 137 0.05 12.32 -5.61
CA GLY A 137 0.16 13.10 -6.85
C GLY A 137 0.29 14.60 -6.56
N LYS A 138 -0.84 15.29 -6.37
CA LYS A 138 -0.83 16.75 -6.09
C LYS A 138 -0.42 17.04 -4.65
N TYR A 139 -0.81 16.19 -3.71
CA TYR A 139 -0.53 16.37 -2.30
C TYR A 139 0.45 15.31 -1.81
N SER A 140 1.30 15.67 -0.87
CA SER A 140 2.13 14.67 -0.18
C SER A 140 2.24 14.93 1.30
N VAL A 141 2.34 13.86 2.07
CA VAL A 141 2.51 13.89 3.53
C VAL A 141 3.85 13.27 3.86
N VAL A 142 4.73 14.04 4.50
CA VAL A 142 6.03 13.55 4.95
C VAL A 142 5.98 13.35 6.46
N VAL A 143 6.14 12.11 6.90
CA VAL A 143 6.19 11.70 8.30
C VAL A 143 7.63 11.39 8.66
N GLU A 144 8.17 12.11 9.65
CA GLU A 144 9.55 11.97 10.10
C GLU A 144 9.60 11.69 11.60
N SER A 145 10.27 10.61 11.98
CA SER A 145 10.56 10.23 13.36
C SER A 145 11.98 10.69 13.71
N ARG A 146 12.11 11.61 14.67
CA ARG A 146 13.41 12.18 15.05
C ARG A 146 13.42 12.70 16.48
N ARG A 147 14.41 12.27 17.28
CA ARG A 147 14.70 12.79 18.64
C ARG A 147 13.47 12.75 19.56
N GLY A 148 12.81 11.59 19.67
CA GLY A 148 11.64 11.41 20.56
C GLY A 148 10.36 12.10 20.09
N LYS A 149 10.30 12.59 18.85
CA LYS A 149 9.12 13.28 18.30
C LYS A 149 8.85 12.82 16.87
N VAL A 150 7.57 12.83 16.50
CA VAL A 150 7.15 12.67 15.10
C VAL A 150 6.79 14.02 14.53
N THR A 151 7.24 14.33 13.32
CA THR A 151 6.83 15.50 12.56
C THR A 151 6.05 15.06 11.32
N VAL A 152 4.84 15.57 11.17
CA VAL A 152 3.99 15.38 9.99
C VAL A 152 3.97 16.67 9.20
N THR A 153 4.42 16.65 7.94
CA THR A 153 4.48 17.83 7.08
C THR A 153 3.61 17.64 5.84
N TYR A 154 2.60 18.48 5.68
CA TYR A 154 1.76 18.51 4.48
C TYR A 154 2.37 19.37 3.37
N ARG A 155 2.33 18.87 2.14
CA ARG A 155 2.82 19.51 0.92
C ARG A 155 1.74 19.43 -0.17
N SER A 156 1.70 20.43 -1.03
CA SER A 156 0.73 20.66 -2.11
C SER A 156 1.44 21.21 -3.33
#